data_AF-A0A2T7KG85-F1
#
_entry.id   AF-A0A2T7KG85-F1
#
_cell.length_a   1.000
_cell.length_b   1.000
_cell.length_c   1.000
_cell.angle_alpha   90.00
_cell.angle_beta   90.00
_cell.angle_gamma   90.00
#
_symmetry.space_group_name_H-M   'P 1'
#
loop_
_entity.id
_entity.type
_entity.pdbx_description
1 polymer ?
#
loop_
_entity_poly.entity_id
_entity_poly.type
_entity_poly.pdbx_seq_one_letter_code
_entity_poly.pdbx_strand_id
1 'polypeptide(L)'
;MGYAQYDIVRNGQTINAGYAVPTTCEEPDCTADIDRGLGHLCGEMPGGDEHGCGGYFCGEHLYSFDPSRCKRCLDTTERAR
;
A
#
# COMPACT_ATOMS: atom_id res chain seq x y z
N MET A 1 -9.67 10.31 8.12
CA MET A 1 -8.57 11.18 8.63
C MET A 1 -7.37 10.27 8.87
N GLY A 2 -6.27 10.46 8.12
CA GLY A 2 -5.03 9.69 8.32
C GLY A 2 -4.12 10.34 9.37
N TYR A 3 -3.16 9.59 9.89
CA TYR A 3 -2.13 10.10 10.81
C TYR A 3 -0.89 10.57 10.03
N ALA A 4 -0.21 11.61 10.53
CA ALA A 4 1.02 12.12 9.93
C ALA A 4 2.13 11.06 9.96
N GLN A 5 2.31 10.41 11.11
CA GLN A 5 3.28 9.35 11.32
C GLN A 5 2.77 8.41 12.42
N TYR A 6 2.94 7.10 12.24
CA TYR A 6 2.61 6.04 13.20
C TYR A 6 3.37 4.75 12.88
N ASP A 7 3.45 3.83 13.84
CA ASP A 7 4.10 2.54 13.67
C ASP A 7 3.10 1.45 13.29
N ILE A 8 3.51 0.59 12.35
CA ILE A 8 2.75 -0.58 11.91
C ILE A 8 3.67 -1.80 11.85
N VAL A 9 3.10 -3.00 11.94
CA VAL A 9 3.83 -4.24 11.71
C VAL A 9 3.50 -4.76 10.31
N ARG A 10 4.52 -4.92 9.47
CA ARG A 10 4.41 -5.51 8.13
C ARG A 10 5.46 -6.60 7.98
N ASN A 11 5.07 -7.81 7.58
CA ASN A 11 5.97 -8.96 7.44
C ASN A 11 6.83 -9.24 8.69
N GLY A 12 6.27 -9.03 9.89
CA GLY A 12 6.98 -9.23 11.17
C GLY A 12 7.98 -8.12 11.52
N GLN A 13 8.03 -7.02 10.76
CA GLN A 13 8.90 -5.87 11.02
C GLN A 13 8.05 -4.63 11.32
N THR A 14 8.47 -3.86 12.33
CA THR A 14 7.88 -2.55 12.61
C THR A 14 8.43 -1.52 11.63
N ILE A 15 7.53 -0.81 10.94
CA ILE A 15 7.86 0.28 10.01
C ILE A 15 7.02 1.51 10.32
N ASN A 16 7.52 2.70 9.95
CA ASN A 16 6.72 3.92 10.02
C ASN A 16 5.81 4.05 8.80
N ALA A 17 4.56 4.45 9.05
CA ALA A 17 3.55 4.79 8.07
C ALA A 17 2.96 6.18 8.35
N GLY A 18 2.21 6.74 7.40
CA GLY A 18 1.59 8.05 7.49
C GLY A 18 1.96 8.99 6.36
N TYR A 19 1.16 10.04 6.18
CA TYR A 19 1.31 10.99 5.06
C TYR A 19 2.53 11.90 5.17
N ALA A 20 3.19 11.94 6.33
CA ALA A 20 4.45 12.65 6.54
C ALA A 20 5.67 11.72 6.45
N VAL A 21 5.48 10.43 6.09
CA VAL A 21 6.56 9.46 5.92
C VAL A 21 6.83 9.29 4.43
N PRO A 22 7.87 9.96 3.88
CA PRO A 22 8.19 9.86 2.46
C PRO A 22 8.64 8.45 2.10
N THR A 23 8.26 8.00 0.92
CA THR A 23 8.74 6.73 0.36
C THR A 23 8.71 6.78 -1.16
N THR A 24 9.31 5.78 -1.79
CA THR A 24 9.20 5.56 -3.22
C THR A 24 8.15 4.49 -3.46
N CYS A 25 7.41 4.57 -4.57
CA CYS A 25 6.48 3.53 -4.99
C CYS A 25 7.12 2.13 -4.90
N GLU A 26 6.42 1.17 -4.31
CA GLU A 26 6.92 -0.20 -4.12
C GLU A 26 6.71 -1.12 -5.34
N GLU A 27 6.43 -0.53 -6.50
CA GLU A 27 6.38 -1.29 -7.76
C GLU A 27 7.81 -1.38 -8.32
N PRO A 28 8.26 -2.56 -8.77
CA PRO A 28 9.56 -2.70 -9.42
C PRO A 28 9.71 -1.69 -10.56
N ASP A 29 10.89 -1.08 -10.66
CA ASP A 29 11.26 -0.09 -11.67
C ASP A 29 10.48 1.25 -11.61
N CYS A 30 9.63 1.46 -10.60
CA CYS A 30 9.00 2.76 -10.36
C CYS A 30 9.84 3.60 -9.39
N THR A 31 10.06 4.87 -9.74
CA THR A 31 10.83 5.84 -8.92
C THR A 31 9.97 7.00 -8.44
N ALA A 32 8.64 6.88 -8.52
CA ALA A 32 7.73 7.94 -8.09
C ALA A 32 7.85 8.18 -6.58
N ASP A 33 8.11 9.44 -6.22
CA ASP A 33 8.08 9.92 -4.84
C ASP A 33 6.63 10.04 -4.34
N ILE A 34 6.35 9.41 -3.21
CA ILE A 34 5.05 9.37 -2.56
C ILE A 34 5.23 9.46 -1.03
N ASP A 35 4.17 9.17 -0.30
CA ASP A 35 4.20 8.95 1.14
C ASP A 35 3.55 7.60 1.51
N ARG A 36 3.74 7.18 2.75
CA ARG A 36 3.10 5.98 3.32
C ARG A 36 1.72 6.27 3.90
N GLY A 37 1.00 7.21 3.33
CA GLY A 37 -0.38 7.52 3.67
C GLY A 37 -1.39 6.56 3.05
N LEU A 38 -2.61 6.60 3.56
CA LEU A 38 -3.70 5.72 3.13
C LEU A 38 -4.10 5.92 1.66
N GLY A 39 -3.81 7.09 1.07
CA GLY A 39 -4.07 7.35 -0.35
C GLY A 39 -3.17 6.54 -1.30
N HIS A 40 -2.07 5.98 -0.78
CA HIS A 40 -1.14 5.15 -1.52
C HIS A 40 -1.19 3.67 -1.09
N LEU A 41 -2.05 3.32 -0.12
CA LEU A 41 -2.08 1.99 0.47
C LEU A 41 -2.74 0.95 -0.45
N CYS A 42 -2.09 -0.21 -0.58
CA CYS A 42 -2.68 -1.42 -1.12
C CYS A 42 -3.35 -2.24 -0.01
N GLY A 43 -4.67 -2.25 0.01
CA GLY A 43 -5.52 -2.88 1.04
C GLY A 43 -6.32 -1.84 1.82
N GLU A 44 -6.96 -2.29 2.89
CA GLU A 44 -7.67 -1.47 3.88
C GLU A 44 -6.77 -1.16 5.08
N MET A 45 -5.93 -2.12 5.47
CA MET A 45 -5.11 -2.06 6.68
C MET A 45 -3.62 -1.89 6.37
N PRO A 46 -3.00 -0.81 6.89
CA PRO A 46 -1.55 -0.69 6.92
C PRO A 46 -0.91 -1.91 7.60
N GLY A 47 0.04 -2.56 6.92
CA GLY A 47 0.66 -3.80 7.39
C GLY A 47 0.21 -5.05 6.65
N GLY A 48 -0.88 -4.96 5.89
CA GLY A 48 -1.42 -6.02 5.05
C GLY A 48 -2.65 -6.67 5.65
N ASP A 49 -3.55 -7.11 4.77
CA ASP A 49 -4.83 -7.76 5.09
C ASP A 49 -5.16 -8.84 4.04
N GLU A 50 -6.39 -9.34 4.07
CA GLU A 50 -6.86 -10.36 3.11
C GLU A 50 -7.04 -9.84 1.67
N HIS A 51 -7.08 -8.52 1.48
CA HIS A 51 -7.33 -7.86 0.20
C HIS A 51 -6.08 -7.22 -0.40
N GLY A 52 -5.06 -6.92 0.40
CA GLY A 52 -3.88 -6.16 0.00
C GLY A 52 -2.61 -6.50 0.79
N CYS A 53 -1.46 -6.26 0.17
CA CYS A 53 -0.15 -6.60 0.73
C CYS A 53 0.40 -5.57 1.74
N GLY A 54 -0.37 -4.52 2.05
CA GLY A 54 0.04 -3.45 2.97
C GLY A 54 1.18 -2.57 2.43
N GLY A 55 1.43 -2.63 1.12
CA GLY A 55 2.43 -1.81 0.43
C GLY A 55 1.90 -0.47 -0.04
N TYR A 56 2.81 0.41 -0.44
CA TYR A 56 2.50 1.78 -0.87
C TYR A 56 2.86 2.00 -2.34
N PHE A 57 1.89 2.47 -3.11
CA PHE A 57 1.96 2.56 -4.57
C PHE A 57 1.46 3.93 -5.04
N CYS A 58 2.12 4.47 -6.07
CA CYS A 58 1.66 5.70 -6.73
C CYS A 58 0.32 5.46 -7.46
N GLY A 59 -0.35 6.53 -7.87
CA GLY A 59 -1.65 6.44 -8.54
C GLY A 59 -1.63 5.68 -9.88
N GLU A 60 -0.47 5.47 -10.49
CA GLU A 60 -0.34 4.63 -11.71
C GLU A 60 -0.31 3.13 -11.39
N HIS A 61 0.17 2.75 -10.20
CA HIS A 61 0.32 1.36 -9.78
C HIS A 61 -0.69 0.95 -8.70
N LEU A 62 -1.51 1.90 -8.24
CA LEU A 62 -2.62 1.68 -7.33
C LEU A 62 -3.94 1.86 -8.06
N TYR A 63 -4.69 0.78 -8.18
CA TYR A 63 -5.96 0.79 -8.90
C TYR A 63 -7.10 1.13 -7.94
N SER A 64 -7.97 2.04 -8.36
CA SER A 64 -9.12 2.53 -7.58
C SER A 64 -10.24 1.49 -7.47
N PHE A 65 -10.02 0.49 -6.62
CA PHE A 65 -11.02 -0.46 -6.15
C PHE A 65 -11.40 -0.13 -4.70
N ASP A 66 -12.44 -0.78 -4.20
CA ASP A 66 -12.81 -0.77 -2.78
C ASP A 66 -12.55 -2.18 -2.20
N PRO A 67 -11.39 -2.43 -1.56
CA PRO A 67 -10.28 -1.52 -1.32
C PRO A 67 -9.29 -1.38 -2.48
N SER A 68 -8.49 -0.31 -2.45
CA SER A 68 -7.47 0.00 -3.46
C SER A 68 -6.36 -1.05 -3.44
N ARG A 69 -5.94 -1.51 -4.62
CA ARG A 69 -5.04 -2.67 -4.74
C ARG A 69 -3.98 -2.44 -5.80
N CYS A 70 -2.80 -3.00 -5.59
CA CYS A 70 -1.75 -3.07 -6.61
C CYS A 70 -2.05 -4.19 -7.63
N LYS A 71 -1.35 -4.17 -8.76
CA LYS A 71 -1.51 -5.17 -9.84
C LYS A 71 -1.42 -6.61 -9.34
N ARG A 72 -0.48 -6.89 -8.44
CA ARG A 72 -0.24 -8.25 -7.90
C ARG A 72 -1.42 -8.77 -7.08
N CYS A 73 -1.99 -7.93 -6.21
CA CYS A 73 -3.12 -8.31 -5.37
C CYS A 73 -4.42 -8.45 -6.17
N LEU A 74 -4.55 -7.73 -7.29
CA LEU A 74 -5.66 -7.90 -8.22
C LEU A 74 -5.59 -9.26 -8.92
N ASP A 75 -4.44 -9.61 -9.49
CA ASP A 75 -4.24 -10.88 -10.20
C ASP A 75 -4.53 -12.10 -9.30
N THR A 76 -4.10 -12.05 -8.03
CA THR A 76 -4.40 -13.12 -7.07
C THR A 76 -5.88 -13.26 -6.75
N THR A 77 -6.67 -12.17 -6.82
CA THR A 77 -8.11 -12.23 -6.58
C THR A 77 -8.85 -12.88 -7.76
N GLU A 78 -8.38 -12.67 -8.98
CA GLU A 78 -9.01 -13.25 -10.18
C GLU A 78 -8.75 -14.76 -10.31
N ARG A 79 -7.62 -15.27 -9.79
CA ARG A 79 -7.28 -16.71 -9.80
C ARG A 79 -8.02 -17.53 -8.75
N ALA A 80 -8.74 -16.88 -7.83
CA ALA A 80 -9.59 -17.51 -6.82
C ALA A 80 -11.06 -17.67 -7.25
N ARG A 81 -11.42 -17.24 -8.47
CA ARG A 81 -12.75 -17.40 -9.07
C ARG A 81 -12.82 -18.57 -10.04
#